data_AF-A0A161LHG7-F1
#
_entry.id   AF-A0A161LHG7-F1
#
_cell.length_a   1.000
_cell.length_b   1.000
_cell.length_c   1.000
_cell.angle_alpha   90.00
_cell.angle_beta   90.00
_cell.angle_gamma   90.00
#
_symmetry.space_group_name_H-M   'P 1'
#
loop_
_entity.id
_entity.type
_entity.pdbx_description
1 polymer ?
#
loop_
_entity_poly.entity_id
_entity_poly.type
_entity_poly.pdbx_seq_one_letter_code
_entity_poly.pdbx_strand_id
1 'polypeptide(L)'
;MVATDGLNGVGTGSGKRIPRLEGLRGLLAAGVLVYHVAFMAGITSFVQQPGDGVWGVLADGLGVMLPPFFVLSGLFLYRPFARATLTREARPAVGRFLLRRALRILPLYWLIAVVGLLTINLFNIDSIGDVLRPLLLVHFFWAAGQPMFGLEHTWTVTAEISFYLAIPVLAWLGHRYARRADDPARRARRMLLPVALFALAGLAWVVYTRIPSLVGSFSFEQYFWPLHYLHYFAAGMALAVASAYAEATSRKPSIHRLTARWPGLLWLVALVTYAVYGLKPFGAPVPGAWSGFVYEMSGIVAASLFGVAIVLLTTVANSGTRALDAVLGNRPLRYLGRISYGVYLWHVLVIEYWFSNGALFGGPAVASVQWRGTAGFWELLAFTAVLTFVAAAAGYHLLERPVARLAGRRTSGSAPVPVTPAPAAPAPVAPAPVAAADGGAPVTSTAPVTSTAPATSAAPAAGAAVPAITDTAPSAPR
;
A
#
# COMPACT_ATOMS: atom_id res chain seq x y z
N MET A 1 3.90 1.21 5.74
CA MET A 1 4.24 -0.20 5.95
C MET A 1 3.60 -0.75 7.23
N VAL A 2 2.54 -0.13 7.76
CA VAL A 2 1.99 -0.44 9.07
C VAL A 2 0.49 -0.16 9.09
N ALA A 3 -0.28 -1.23 9.11
CA ALA A 3 -1.71 -1.17 8.81
C ALA A 3 -2.55 -2.08 9.75
N THR A 4 -1.91 -2.88 10.59
CA THR A 4 -2.57 -3.95 11.37
C THR A 4 -2.91 -3.62 12.82
N ASP A 5 -2.60 -2.41 13.34
CA ASP A 5 -3.00 -2.05 14.73
C ASP A 5 -4.24 -1.12 14.78
N GLY A 6 -4.99 -1.05 13.68
CA GLY A 6 -6.35 -0.48 13.64
C GLY A 6 -7.46 -1.53 13.66
N LEU A 7 -7.14 -2.80 13.93
CA LEU A 7 -7.99 -3.99 13.71
C LEU A 7 -9.09 -4.18 14.78
N ASN A 8 -10.08 -3.28 14.81
CA ASN A 8 -11.35 -3.51 15.52
C ASN A 8 -12.55 -3.51 14.57
N GLY A 9 -12.46 -4.13 13.39
CA GLY A 9 -13.61 -4.09 12.48
C GLY A 9 -13.52 -4.94 11.22
N VAL A 10 -12.85 -6.09 11.25
CA VAL A 10 -13.06 -7.13 10.24
C VAL A 10 -13.63 -8.32 11.00
N GLY A 11 -14.88 -8.67 10.69
CA GLY A 11 -15.71 -9.59 11.45
C GLY A 11 -14.98 -10.86 11.91
N THR A 12 -14.61 -10.87 13.17
CA THR A 12 -14.64 -11.94 14.18
C THR A 12 -14.33 -11.23 15.50
N GLY A 13 -15.16 -11.41 16.52
CA GLY A 13 -14.97 -10.77 17.82
C GLY A 13 -13.56 -11.00 18.37
N SER A 14 -13.03 -9.99 19.07
CA SER A 14 -11.70 -9.95 19.71
C SER A 14 -10.50 -9.83 18.75
N GLY A 15 -9.93 -8.61 18.66
CA GLY A 15 -8.52 -8.21 18.45
C GLY A 15 -7.44 -9.18 17.95
N LYS A 16 -7.73 -10.16 17.09
CA LYS A 16 -6.75 -11.13 16.59
C LYS A 16 -6.09 -10.62 15.30
N ARG A 17 -4.76 -10.46 15.35
CA ARG A 17 -3.92 -10.19 14.17
C ARG A 17 -4.12 -11.27 13.11
N ILE A 18 -4.32 -10.88 11.86
CA ILE A 18 -4.50 -11.79 10.72
C ILE A 18 -3.13 -12.43 10.42
N PRO A 19 -2.93 -13.74 10.68
CA PRO A 19 -1.61 -14.38 10.56
C PRO A 19 -0.98 -14.23 9.18
N ARG A 20 -1.79 -14.34 8.12
CA ARG A 20 -1.36 -14.16 6.71
C ARG A 20 -0.71 -12.80 6.47
N LEU A 21 -1.23 -11.74 7.09
CA LEU A 21 -0.68 -10.39 6.92
C LEU A 21 0.63 -10.19 7.69
N GLU A 22 0.80 -10.86 8.84
CA GLU A 22 2.09 -10.89 9.52
C GLU A 22 3.12 -11.56 8.61
N GLY A 23 2.86 -12.79 8.14
CA GLY A 23 3.78 -13.52 7.27
C GLY A 23 4.11 -12.79 5.97
N LEU A 24 3.10 -12.18 5.33
CA LEU A 24 3.30 -11.40 4.11
C LEU A 24 4.31 -10.27 4.34
N ARG A 25 4.17 -9.51 5.43
CA ARG A 25 5.09 -8.40 5.73
C ARG A 25 6.53 -8.88 5.91
N GLY A 26 6.70 -10.04 6.54
CA GLY A 26 8.02 -10.64 6.72
C GLY A 26 8.65 -11.00 5.38
N LEU A 27 7.89 -11.65 4.50
CA LEU A 27 8.34 -12.03 3.16
C LEU A 27 8.70 -10.80 2.31
N LEU A 28 7.84 -9.78 2.30
CA LEU A 28 8.08 -8.55 1.54
C LEU A 28 9.32 -7.80 2.05
N ALA A 29 9.51 -7.70 3.38
CA ALA A 29 10.69 -7.05 3.95
C ALA A 29 11.99 -7.82 3.64
N ALA A 30 11.95 -9.16 3.67
CA ALA A 30 13.08 -9.98 3.24
C ALA A 30 13.38 -9.80 1.74
N GLY A 31 12.35 -9.74 0.90
CA GLY A 31 12.51 -9.47 -0.54
C GLY A 31 13.18 -8.12 -0.81
N VAL A 32 12.79 -7.08 -0.06
CA VAL A 32 13.45 -5.75 -0.15
C VAL A 32 14.91 -5.80 0.32
N LEU A 33 15.22 -6.54 1.39
CA LEU A 33 16.60 -6.73 1.84
C LEU A 33 17.43 -7.41 0.75
N VAL A 34 16.93 -8.52 0.19
CA VAL A 34 17.61 -9.26 -0.88
C VAL A 34 17.81 -8.38 -2.12
N TYR A 35 16.83 -7.55 -2.46
CA TYR A 35 16.96 -6.58 -3.55
C TYR A 35 18.13 -5.61 -3.34
N HIS A 36 18.26 -4.99 -2.15
CA HIS A 36 19.35 -4.05 -1.87
C HIS A 36 20.71 -4.73 -1.81
N VAL A 37 20.78 -5.95 -1.26
CA VAL A 37 22.01 -6.76 -1.29
C VAL A 37 22.39 -7.09 -2.73
N ALA A 38 21.45 -7.55 -3.56
CA ALA A 38 21.69 -7.83 -4.97
C ALA A 38 22.11 -6.58 -5.75
N PHE A 39 21.53 -5.43 -5.41
CA PHE A 39 21.92 -4.14 -5.99
C PHE A 39 23.38 -3.83 -5.68
N MET A 40 23.78 -3.92 -4.41
CA MET A 40 25.14 -3.61 -3.96
C MET A 40 26.17 -4.65 -4.39
N ALA A 41 25.78 -5.92 -4.51
CA ALA A 41 26.61 -6.98 -5.08
C ALA A 41 26.74 -6.88 -6.61
N GLY A 42 26.08 -5.92 -7.27
CA GLY A 42 26.17 -5.72 -8.72
C GLY A 42 25.32 -6.66 -9.57
N ILE A 43 24.41 -7.44 -8.97
CA ILE A 43 23.55 -8.41 -9.69
C ILE A 43 22.40 -7.72 -10.43
N THR A 44 21.71 -6.77 -9.78
CA THR A 44 20.59 -6.06 -10.42
C THR A 44 21.12 -5.14 -11.50
N SER A 45 20.29 -4.79 -12.49
CA SER A 45 20.66 -3.72 -13.41
C SER A 45 20.76 -2.36 -12.69
N PHE A 46 21.62 -1.48 -13.21
CA PHE A 46 21.80 -0.12 -12.72
C PHE A 46 22.30 0.77 -13.85
N VAL A 47 21.63 1.90 -14.12
CA VAL A 47 22.00 2.95 -15.11
C VAL A 47 22.94 2.47 -16.23
N GLN A 48 22.36 2.06 -17.35
CA GLN A 48 23.09 1.56 -18.54
C GLN A 48 23.93 0.29 -18.33
N GLN A 49 23.97 -0.27 -17.12
CA GLN A 49 24.54 -1.58 -16.83
C GLN A 49 23.40 -2.61 -16.73
N PRO A 50 23.36 -3.62 -17.63
CA PRO A 50 22.38 -4.69 -17.53
C PRO A 50 22.61 -5.53 -16.26
N GLY A 51 21.58 -6.23 -15.81
CA GLY A 51 21.69 -7.16 -14.70
C GLY A 51 22.43 -8.44 -15.10
N ASP A 52 22.92 -9.18 -14.11
CA ASP A 52 23.68 -10.41 -14.31
C ASP A 52 22.77 -11.58 -14.75
N GLY A 53 22.52 -11.67 -16.05
CA GLY A 53 21.76 -12.74 -16.69
C GLY A 53 20.38 -12.98 -16.04
N VAL A 54 20.05 -14.24 -15.82
CA VAL A 54 18.76 -14.63 -15.19
C VAL A 54 18.67 -14.17 -13.73
N TRP A 55 19.79 -14.13 -13.01
CA TRP A 55 19.83 -13.70 -11.61
C TRP A 55 19.54 -12.21 -11.47
N GLY A 56 20.04 -11.39 -12.40
CA GLY A 56 19.72 -9.97 -12.52
C GLY A 56 18.24 -9.73 -12.71
N VAL A 57 17.59 -10.46 -13.64
CA VAL A 57 16.14 -10.36 -13.88
C VAL A 57 15.34 -10.74 -12.63
N LEU A 58 15.70 -11.84 -11.97
CA LEU A 58 15.03 -12.28 -10.75
C LEU A 58 15.22 -11.26 -9.62
N ALA A 59 16.44 -10.75 -9.42
CA ALA A 59 16.74 -9.76 -8.40
C ALA A 59 16.01 -8.44 -8.67
N ASP A 60 16.02 -7.94 -9.90
CA ASP A 60 15.29 -6.73 -10.31
C ASP A 60 13.78 -6.86 -10.03
N GLY A 61 13.20 -8.03 -10.31
CA GLY A 61 11.81 -8.34 -10.02
C GLY A 61 11.42 -8.14 -8.55
N LEU A 62 12.35 -8.27 -7.61
CA LEU A 62 12.09 -8.06 -6.17
C LEU A 62 11.76 -6.59 -5.82
N GLY A 63 11.99 -5.63 -6.72
CA GLY A 63 11.59 -4.23 -6.51
C GLY A 63 10.08 -4.06 -6.29
N VAL A 64 9.24 -4.97 -6.82
CA VAL A 64 7.78 -4.96 -6.59
C VAL A 64 7.37 -5.33 -5.16
N MET A 65 8.32 -5.76 -4.31
CA MET A 65 8.03 -6.14 -2.92
C MET A 65 7.75 -4.94 -1.99
N LEU A 66 8.17 -3.73 -2.37
CA LEU A 66 7.91 -2.51 -1.61
C LEU A 66 6.46 -1.97 -1.76
N PRO A 67 5.92 -1.76 -2.98
CA PRO A 67 4.57 -1.22 -3.21
C PRO A 67 3.41 -1.81 -2.39
N PRO A 68 3.33 -3.14 -2.15
CA PRO A 68 2.26 -3.71 -1.33
C PRO A 68 2.16 -3.07 0.05
N PHE A 69 3.26 -2.58 0.63
CA PHE A 69 3.24 -1.91 1.92
C PHE A 69 2.57 -0.53 1.90
N PHE A 70 2.68 0.22 0.81
CA PHE A 70 1.94 1.46 0.60
C PHE A 70 0.45 1.17 0.35
N VAL A 71 0.14 0.14 -0.45
CA VAL A 71 -1.25 -0.32 -0.67
C VAL A 71 -1.90 -0.75 0.65
N LEU A 72 -1.22 -1.54 1.48
CA LEU A 72 -1.69 -1.93 2.82
C LEU A 72 -1.93 -0.69 3.69
N SER A 73 -1.02 0.29 3.66
CA SER A 73 -1.17 1.53 4.43
C SER A 73 -2.40 2.33 3.99
N GLY A 74 -2.59 2.51 2.68
CA GLY A 74 -3.80 3.12 2.13
C GLY A 74 -5.08 2.38 2.54
N LEU A 75 -5.05 1.05 2.44
CA LEU A 75 -6.18 0.17 2.79
C LEU A 75 -6.60 0.35 4.24
N PHE A 76 -5.73 0.00 5.20
CA PHE A 76 -6.20 -0.08 6.59
C PHE A 76 -6.29 1.27 7.29
N LEU A 77 -5.52 2.28 6.86
CA LEU A 77 -5.57 3.59 7.51
C LEU A 77 -6.76 4.42 7.05
N TYR A 78 -7.15 4.30 5.78
CA TYR A 78 -8.32 4.99 5.26
C TYR A 78 -9.65 4.27 5.58
N ARG A 79 -9.63 2.94 5.76
CA ARG A 79 -10.83 2.12 5.98
C ARG A 79 -11.72 2.60 7.14
N PRO A 80 -11.21 2.95 8.34
CA PRO A 80 -12.05 3.46 9.43
C PRO A 80 -12.82 4.74 9.06
N PHE A 81 -12.18 5.65 8.31
CA PHE A 81 -12.82 6.89 7.84
C PHE A 81 -13.86 6.61 6.73
N ALA A 82 -13.54 5.67 5.84
CA ALA A 82 -14.47 5.21 4.81
C ALA A 82 -15.71 4.55 5.43
N ARG A 83 -15.51 3.66 6.39
CA ARG A 83 -16.59 3.00 7.14
C ARG A 83 -17.48 4.02 7.84
N ALA A 84 -16.92 4.94 8.62
CA ALA A 84 -17.69 5.99 9.30
C ALA A 84 -18.55 6.83 8.32
N THR A 85 -18.03 7.11 7.12
CA THR A 85 -18.79 7.85 6.11
C THR A 85 -19.91 7.02 5.47
N LEU A 86 -19.67 5.73 5.22
CA LEU A 86 -20.64 4.84 4.59
C LEU A 86 -21.75 4.40 5.56
N THR A 87 -21.40 4.06 6.81
CA THR A 87 -22.35 3.61 7.85
C THR A 87 -22.95 4.75 8.66
N ARG A 88 -22.51 6.00 8.46
CA ARG A 88 -22.89 7.19 9.26
C ARG A 88 -22.54 7.07 10.74
N GLU A 89 -21.55 6.26 11.08
CA GLU A 89 -21.03 6.17 12.45
C GLU A 89 -20.09 7.34 12.80
N ALA A 90 -19.77 7.45 14.09
CA ALA A 90 -18.82 8.44 14.59
C ALA A 90 -17.44 8.29 13.92
N ARG A 91 -16.81 9.42 13.59
CA ARG A 91 -15.50 9.43 12.94
C ARG A 91 -14.39 9.03 13.91
N PRO A 92 -13.31 8.39 13.41
CA PRO A 92 -12.12 8.15 14.23
C PRO A 92 -11.50 9.45 14.76
N ALA A 93 -11.06 9.45 16.01
CA ALA A 93 -10.33 10.56 16.61
C ALA A 93 -8.94 10.72 15.95
N VAL A 94 -8.74 11.83 15.22
CA VAL A 94 -7.52 12.11 14.44
C VAL A 94 -6.28 12.19 15.34
N GLY A 95 -6.34 12.89 16.47
CA GLY A 95 -5.21 13.01 17.40
C GLY A 95 -4.74 11.64 17.92
N ARG A 96 -5.69 10.79 18.36
CA ARG A 96 -5.39 9.42 18.81
C ARG A 96 -4.86 8.54 17.67
N PHE A 97 -5.33 8.76 16.44
CA PHE A 97 -4.79 8.12 15.26
C PHE A 97 -3.33 8.51 15.03
N LEU A 98 -3.01 9.80 14.94
CA LEU A 98 -1.64 10.30 14.69
C LEU A 98 -0.68 9.87 15.79
N LEU A 99 -1.07 10.00 17.06
CA LEU A 99 -0.23 9.60 18.20
C LEU A 99 0.16 8.12 18.14
N ARG A 100 -0.79 7.22 17.83
CA ARG A 100 -0.49 5.78 17.71
C ARG A 100 0.46 5.49 16.56
N ARG A 101 0.42 6.27 15.48
CA ARG A 101 1.34 6.10 14.34
C ARG A 101 2.72 6.64 14.68
N ALA A 102 2.79 7.82 15.29
CA ALA A 102 4.02 8.42 15.77
C ALA A 102 4.77 7.48 16.73
N LEU A 103 4.10 7.01 17.79
CA LEU A 103 4.69 6.10 18.79
C LEU A 103 5.10 4.73 18.22
N ARG A 104 4.59 4.36 17.04
CA ARG A 104 4.94 3.10 16.40
C ARG A 104 6.15 3.22 15.48
N ILE A 105 6.34 4.36 14.84
CA ILE A 105 7.31 4.54 13.75
C ILE A 105 8.52 5.35 14.22
N LEU A 106 8.27 6.50 14.85
CA LEU A 106 9.33 7.45 15.21
C LEU A 106 10.40 6.89 16.14
N PRO A 107 10.12 6.07 17.18
CA PRO A 107 11.17 5.64 18.10
C PRO A 107 12.30 4.87 17.42
N LEU A 108 11.95 3.85 16.62
CA LEU A 108 12.96 3.05 15.94
C LEU A 108 13.59 3.81 14.78
N TYR A 109 12.81 4.64 14.07
CA TYR A 109 13.35 5.54 13.07
C TYR A 109 14.42 6.49 13.66
N TRP A 110 14.13 7.15 14.78
CA TRP A 110 15.08 8.05 15.43
C TRP A 110 16.30 7.33 15.93
N LEU A 111 16.17 6.10 16.45
CA LEU A 111 17.32 5.27 16.78
C LEU A 111 18.23 5.08 15.56
N ILE A 112 17.66 4.71 14.42
CA ILE A 112 18.41 4.49 13.17
C ILE A 112 19.03 5.79 12.65
N ALA A 113 18.27 6.89 12.66
CA ALA A 113 18.78 8.19 12.24
C ALA A 113 19.97 8.63 13.10
N VAL A 114 19.88 8.49 14.43
CA VAL A 114 20.99 8.80 15.34
C VAL A 114 22.17 7.88 15.10
N VAL A 115 21.96 6.57 14.97
CA VAL A 115 23.04 5.62 14.70
C VAL A 115 23.72 5.95 13.36
N GLY A 116 22.96 6.12 12.27
CA GLY A 116 23.50 6.48 10.97
C GLY A 116 24.24 7.82 10.98
N LEU A 117 23.75 8.82 11.71
CA LEU A 117 24.44 10.10 11.88
C LEU A 117 25.77 9.94 12.61
N LEU A 118 25.81 9.17 13.71
CA LEU A 118 27.00 9.03 14.54
C LEU A 118 28.03 8.05 13.96
N THR A 119 27.60 6.94 13.37
CA THR A 119 28.52 5.88 12.92
C THR A 119 28.95 6.03 11.47
N ILE A 120 28.11 6.62 10.61
CA ILE A 120 28.44 6.77 9.19
C ILE A 120 28.78 8.24 8.90
N ASN A 121 27.85 9.14 9.20
CA ASN A 121 27.86 10.48 8.64
C ASN A 121 28.57 11.53 9.50
N LEU A 122 29.14 11.18 10.66
CA LEU A 122 29.64 12.15 11.64
C LEU A 122 30.64 13.16 11.05
N PHE A 123 31.53 12.69 10.18
CA PHE A 123 32.54 13.53 9.52
C PHE A 123 32.03 14.26 8.27
N ASN A 124 30.76 14.02 7.88
CA ASN A 124 30.08 14.72 6.79
C ASN A 124 29.06 15.74 7.30
N ILE A 125 28.94 15.93 8.63
CA ILE A 125 28.02 16.90 9.22
C ILE A 125 28.69 18.27 9.27
N ASP A 126 28.20 19.20 8.46
CA ASP A 126 28.73 20.57 8.37
C ASP A 126 27.86 21.57 9.15
N SER A 127 26.61 21.24 9.43
CA SER A 127 25.65 22.13 10.07
C SER A 127 24.66 21.41 10.98
N ILE A 128 24.04 22.17 11.90
CA ILE A 128 22.92 21.67 12.70
C ILE A 128 21.73 21.21 11.82
N GLY A 129 21.61 21.77 10.62
CA GLY A 129 20.59 21.37 9.65
C GLY A 129 20.73 19.92 9.22
N ASP A 130 21.96 19.42 9.09
CA ASP A 130 22.24 18.05 8.64
C ASP A 130 21.85 17.00 9.68
N VAL A 131 21.78 17.42 10.95
CA VAL A 131 21.25 16.63 12.07
C VAL A 131 19.73 16.75 12.17
N LEU A 132 19.19 17.98 12.10
CA LEU A 132 17.77 18.23 12.33
C LEU A 132 16.89 17.71 11.20
N ARG A 133 17.30 17.84 9.93
CA ARG A 133 16.49 17.42 8.78
C ARG A 133 16.12 15.93 8.80
N PRO A 134 17.05 14.97 9.01
CA PRO A 134 16.67 13.56 9.13
C PRO A 134 15.85 13.29 10.39
N LEU A 135 16.13 13.92 11.54
CA LEU A 135 15.31 13.74 12.75
C LEU A 135 13.87 14.23 12.58
N LEU A 136 13.67 15.27 11.76
CA LEU A 136 12.37 15.84 11.38
C LEU A 136 11.75 15.17 10.14
N LEU A 137 12.42 14.18 9.53
CA LEU A 137 12.00 13.47 8.30
C LEU A 137 11.84 14.37 7.06
N VAL A 138 12.55 15.49 7.01
CA VAL A 138 12.46 16.46 5.90
C VAL A 138 13.70 16.46 5.01
N HIS A 139 14.70 15.62 5.29
CA HIS A 139 15.97 15.57 4.58
C HIS A 139 15.81 15.38 3.06
N PHE A 140 14.85 14.57 2.60
CA PHE A 140 14.61 14.34 1.16
C PHE A 140 14.08 15.55 0.36
N PHE A 141 13.60 16.58 1.04
CA PHE A 141 13.17 17.82 0.37
C PHE A 141 14.33 18.81 0.14
N TRP A 142 15.49 18.56 0.76
CA TRP A 142 16.68 19.42 0.70
C TRP A 142 17.94 18.59 0.50
N ALA A 143 17.93 17.62 -0.41
CA ALA A 143 18.98 16.58 -0.43
C ALA A 143 20.35 17.01 -1.01
N ALA A 144 20.43 18.13 -1.73
CA ALA A 144 21.72 18.65 -2.18
C ALA A 144 22.66 18.92 -0.99
N GLY A 145 23.74 18.16 -0.90
CA GLY A 145 24.74 18.26 0.17
C GLY A 145 24.34 17.65 1.52
N GLN A 146 23.23 16.90 1.61
CA GLN A 146 22.86 16.24 2.87
C GLN A 146 23.59 14.91 3.07
N PRO A 147 24.22 14.66 4.23
CA PRO A 147 24.88 13.41 4.52
C PRO A 147 23.84 12.34 4.90
N MET A 148 23.33 11.63 3.90
CA MET A 148 22.28 10.61 4.05
C MET A 148 22.80 9.17 3.90
N PHE A 149 24.10 8.95 4.00
CA PHE A 149 24.70 7.65 3.76
C PHE A 149 24.18 6.62 4.78
N GLY A 150 23.70 5.48 4.30
CA GLY A 150 23.03 4.45 5.11
C GLY A 150 21.59 4.77 5.54
N LEU A 151 21.08 5.95 5.19
CA LEU A 151 19.72 6.41 5.49
C LEU A 151 18.86 6.61 4.22
N GLU A 152 19.37 6.23 3.05
CA GLU A 152 18.78 6.50 1.74
C GLU A 152 17.37 5.92 1.66
N HIS A 153 17.19 4.65 2.02
CA HIS A 153 15.90 3.96 2.00
C HIS A 153 14.84 4.60 2.92
N THR A 154 15.22 5.45 3.87
CA THR A 154 14.27 6.04 4.82
C THR A 154 13.27 7.02 4.19
N TRP A 155 13.40 7.33 2.89
CA TRP A 155 12.42 8.11 2.12
C TRP A 155 11.01 7.53 2.22
N THR A 156 10.88 6.20 2.37
CA THR A 156 9.57 5.56 2.55
C THR A 156 8.92 5.95 3.87
N VAL A 157 9.70 6.19 4.92
CA VAL A 157 9.21 6.63 6.23
C VAL A 157 8.70 8.07 6.14
N THR A 158 9.45 8.94 5.45
CA THR A 158 8.98 10.29 5.11
C THR A 158 7.68 10.23 4.31
N ALA A 159 7.62 9.42 3.26
CA ALA A 159 6.42 9.24 2.44
C ALA A 159 5.21 8.74 3.26
N GLU A 160 5.43 7.80 4.17
CA GLU A 160 4.38 7.29 5.06
C GLU A 160 3.86 8.34 6.02
N ILE A 161 4.74 9.12 6.65
CA ILE A 161 4.34 10.15 7.60
C ILE A 161 3.62 11.29 6.89
N SER A 162 4.10 11.72 5.73
CA SER A 162 3.38 12.66 4.86
C SER A 162 1.98 12.13 4.52
N PHE A 163 1.85 10.85 4.20
CA PHE A 163 0.54 10.24 3.96
C PHE A 163 -0.35 10.22 5.21
N TYR A 164 0.18 9.94 6.41
CA TYR A 164 -0.61 9.97 7.65
C TYR A 164 -1.16 11.35 7.96
N LEU A 165 -0.40 12.40 7.65
CA LEU A 165 -0.84 13.79 7.77
C LEU A 165 -1.86 14.17 6.68
N ALA A 166 -1.76 13.58 5.48
CA ALA A 166 -2.73 13.80 4.41
C ALA A 166 -4.09 13.11 4.65
N ILE A 167 -4.11 11.93 5.28
CA ILE A 167 -5.34 11.13 5.48
C ILE A 167 -6.49 11.93 6.12
N PRO A 168 -6.31 12.66 7.24
CA PRO A 168 -7.40 13.42 7.86
C PRO A 168 -8.05 14.42 6.91
N VAL A 169 -7.24 15.10 6.09
CA VAL A 169 -7.71 16.06 5.08
C VAL A 169 -8.47 15.34 3.98
N LEU A 170 -7.91 14.27 3.42
CA LEU A 170 -8.55 13.46 2.38
C LEU A 170 -9.87 12.84 2.86
N ALA A 171 -9.89 12.33 4.09
CA ALA A 171 -11.08 11.78 4.74
C ALA A 171 -12.13 12.86 4.98
N TRP A 172 -11.73 14.05 5.40
CA TRP A 172 -12.63 15.18 5.59
C TRP A 172 -13.26 15.64 4.27
N LEU A 173 -12.45 15.80 3.21
CA LEU A 173 -12.91 16.14 1.86
C LEU A 173 -13.86 15.08 1.31
N GLY A 174 -13.44 13.81 1.37
CA GLY A 174 -14.22 12.66 0.94
C GLY A 174 -15.55 12.57 1.67
N HIS A 175 -15.56 12.79 2.99
CA HIS A 175 -16.78 12.82 3.77
C HIS A 175 -17.68 14.03 3.42
N ARG A 176 -17.11 15.25 3.30
CA ARG A 176 -17.89 16.46 2.93
C ARG A 176 -18.58 16.30 1.59
N TYR A 177 -17.91 15.67 0.64
CA TYR A 177 -18.44 15.43 -0.69
C TYR A 177 -19.44 14.27 -0.71
N ALA A 178 -19.11 13.14 -0.08
CA ALA A 178 -19.94 11.94 -0.08
C ALA A 178 -21.21 12.07 0.77
N ARG A 179 -21.20 12.81 1.89
CA ARG A 179 -22.38 12.93 2.78
C ARG A 179 -23.63 13.50 2.12
N ARG A 180 -23.47 14.18 0.98
CA ARG A 180 -24.56 14.75 0.17
C ARG A 180 -25.35 13.68 -0.62
N ALA A 181 -25.06 12.39 -0.44
CA ALA A 181 -25.75 11.31 -1.12
C ALA A 181 -26.49 10.44 -0.09
N ASP A 182 -27.71 10.05 -0.42
CA ASP A 182 -28.56 9.26 0.48
C ASP A 182 -28.24 7.77 0.44
N ASP A 183 -27.82 7.25 -0.71
CA ASP A 183 -27.50 5.84 -0.92
C ASP A 183 -26.01 5.51 -0.65
N PRO A 184 -25.69 4.41 0.07
CA PRO A 184 -24.31 3.96 0.30
C PRO A 184 -23.47 3.75 -0.98
N ALA A 185 -24.06 3.30 -2.09
CA ALA A 185 -23.30 3.09 -3.32
C ALA A 185 -22.89 4.42 -3.97
N ARG A 186 -23.80 5.40 -3.98
CA ARG A 186 -23.47 6.78 -4.39
C ARG A 186 -22.43 7.42 -3.47
N ARG A 187 -22.50 7.20 -2.16
CA ARG A 187 -21.45 7.67 -1.22
C ARG A 187 -20.09 7.05 -1.55
N ALA A 188 -20.03 5.74 -1.74
CA ALA A 188 -18.78 5.05 -2.08
C ALA A 188 -18.17 5.60 -3.38
N ARG A 189 -18.97 5.78 -4.44
CA ARG A 189 -18.52 6.39 -5.70
C ARG A 189 -17.99 7.81 -5.50
N ARG A 190 -18.69 8.64 -4.72
CA ARG A 190 -18.24 10.00 -4.39
C ARG A 190 -16.93 10.01 -3.59
N MET A 191 -16.73 9.05 -2.70
CA MET A 191 -15.46 8.92 -1.97
C MET A 191 -14.28 8.54 -2.87
N LEU A 192 -14.51 7.92 -4.02
CA LEU A 192 -13.46 7.58 -4.98
C LEU A 192 -12.94 8.78 -5.78
N LEU A 193 -13.72 9.87 -5.90
CA LEU A 193 -13.27 11.07 -6.63
C LEU A 193 -12.02 11.71 -6.01
N PRO A 194 -11.98 12.10 -4.72
CA PRO A 194 -10.76 12.65 -4.12
C PRO A 194 -9.61 11.62 -4.09
N VAL A 195 -9.91 10.32 -4.03
CA VAL A 195 -8.89 9.25 -4.14
C VAL A 195 -8.28 9.22 -5.55
N ALA A 196 -9.11 9.36 -6.59
CA ALA A 196 -8.65 9.43 -7.97
C ALA A 196 -7.82 10.70 -8.22
N LEU A 197 -8.27 11.87 -7.73
CA LEU A 197 -7.49 13.11 -7.82
C LEU A 197 -6.15 13.00 -7.09
N PHE A 198 -6.11 12.32 -5.95
CA PHE A 198 -4.88 12.04 -5.22
C PHE A 198 -3.92 11.13 -5.99
N ALA A 199 -4.43 10.09 -6.67
CA ALA A 199 -3.64 9.26 -7.56
C ALA A 199 -3.11 10.06 -8.77
N LEU A 200 -3.96 10.87 -9.39
CA LEU A 200 -3.61 11.71 -10.54
C LEU A 200 -2.56 12.76 -10.18
N ALA A 201 -2.61 13.33 -8.97
CA ALA A 201 -1.57 14.25 -8.50
C ALA A 201 -0.19 13.58 -8.44
N GLY A 202 -0.12 12.33 -7.97
CA GLY A 202 1.13 11.57 -7.96
C GLY A 202 1.60 11.19 -9.37
N LEU A 203 0.70 10.78 -10.26
CA LEU A 203 1.06 10.50 -11.65
C LEU A 203 1.47 11.77 -12.40
N ALA A 204 0.84 12.91 -12.13
CA ALA A 204 1.22 14.20 -12.68
C ALA A 204 2.63 14.62 -12.21
N TRP A 205 2.99 14.32 -10.96
CA TRP A 205 4.36 14.50 -10.47
C TRP A 205 5.36 13.63 -11.24
N VAL A 206 5.02 12.37 -11.52
CA VAL A 206 5.87 11.48 -12.35
C VAL A 206 6.00 12.05 -13.77
N VAL A 207 4.91 12.48 -14.39
CA VAL A 207 4.92 13.11 -15.72
C VAL A 207 5.81 14.35 -15.71
N TYR A 208 5.62 15.23 -14.72
CA TYR A 208 6.44 16.43 -14.54
C TYR A 208 7.91 16.06 -14.42
N THR A 209 8.28 15.19 -13.48
CA THR A 209 9.68 14.85 -13.19
C THR A 209 10.38 13.99 -14.25
N ARG A 210 9.64 13.26 -15.11
CA ARG A 210 10.22 12.31 -16.08
C ARG A 210 10.20 12.79 -17.52
N ILE A 211 9.57 13.94 -17.80
CA ILE A 211 9.59 14.55 -19.13
C ILE A 211 10.64 15.67 -19.13
N PRO A 212 11.78 15.50 -19.83
CA PRO A 212 12.89 16.45 -19.78
C PRO A 212 12.50 17.89 -20.13
N SER A 213 11.55 18.07 -21.06
CA SER A 213 11.08 19.39 -21.48
C SER A 213 10.31 20.17 -20.40
N LEU A 214 9.90 19.53 -19.29
CA LEU A 214 9.10 20.18 -18.24
C LEU A 214 9.94 20.70 -17.06
N VAL A 215 11.15 20.18 -16.83
CA VAL A 215 11.90 20.41 -15.57
C VAL A 215 13.21 21.17 -15.80
N GLY A 216 13.71 21.26 -17.03
CA GLY A 216 14.95 22.00 -17.37
C GLY A 216 16.23 21.34 -16.84
N SER A 217 16.26 20.88 -15.59
CA SER A 217 17.31 20.06 -14.99
C SER A 217 16.73 19.12 -13.93
N PHE A 218 16.81 17.82 -14.17
CA PHE A 218 16.31 16.79 -13.24
C PHE A 218 17.20 16.75 -11.98
N SER A 219 16.56 16.80 -10.82
CA SER A 219 17.22 16.58 -9.52
C SER A 219 16.81 15.19 -9.01
N PHE A 220 17.81 14.32 -8.79
CA PHE A 220 17.67 12.95 -8.29
C PHE A 220 16.71 12.83 -7.10
N GLU A 221 16.72 13.86 -6.27
CA GLU A 221 15.94 14.08 -5.07
C GLU A 221 14.44 13.99 -5.31
N GLN A 222 13.94 14.50 -6.44
CA GLN A 222 12.51 14.56 -6.75
C GLN A 222 11.87 13.18 -6.91
N TYR A 223 12.66 12.13 -7.19
CA TYR A 223 12.18 10.75 -7.22
C TYR A 223 11.67 10.29 -5.85
N PHE A 224 12.37 10.68 -4.78
CA PHE A 224 12.08 10.22 -3.42
C PHE A 224 11.00 11.06 -2.72
N TRP A 225 10.47 12.07 -3.40
CA TRP A 225 9.43 12.91 -2.83
C TRP A 225 8.15 12.09 -2.61
N PRO A 226 7.42 12.31 -1.50
CA PRO A 226 6.18 11.58 -1.23
C PRO A 226 5.15 11.65 -2.36
N LEU A 227 5.15 12.75 -3.13
CA LEU A 227 4.30 12.95 -4.30
C LEU A 227 4.46 11.83 -5.36
N HIS A 228 5.68 11.30 -5.55
CA HIS A 228 5.93 10.23 -6.51
C HIS A 228 5.09 8.99 -6.22
N TYR A 229 4.79 8.70 -4.96
CA TYR A 229 4.23 7.42 -4.50
C TYR A 229 2.73 7.46 -4.19
N LEU A 230 2.03 8.59 -4.39
CA LEU A 230 0.62 8.75 -3.97
C LEU A 230 -0.32 7.73 -4.61
N HIS A 231 -0.03 7.31 -5.85
CA HIS A 231 -0.84 6.34 -6.59
C HIS A 231 -0.91 4.96 -5.90
N TYR A 232 0.16 4.51 -5.23
CA TYR A 232 0.14 3.26 -4.45
C TYR A 232 -0.79 3.35 -3.24
N PHE A 233 -0.72 4.47 -2.50
CA PHE A 233 -1.62 4.72 -1.38
C PHE A 233 -3.07 4.83 -1.84
N ALA A 234 -3.31 5.53 -2.96
CA ALA A 234 -4.64 5.68 -3.54
C ALA A 234 -5.27 4.34 -3.93
N ALA A 235 -4.50 3.41 -4.50
CA ALA A 235 -4.96 2.04 -4.77
C ALA A 235 -5.44 1.35 -3.50
N GLY A 236 -4.68 1.47 -2.40
CA GLY A 236 -5.09 1.01 -1.07
C GLY A 236 -6.37 1.69 -0.57
N MET A 237 -6.48 3.01 -0.69
CA MET A 237 -7.67 3.76 -0.29
C MET A 237 -8.92 3.34 -1.08
N ALA A 238 -8.78 3.04 -2.37
CA ALA A 238 -9.89 2.51 -3.18
C ALA A 238 -10.34 1.13 -2.68
N LEU A 239 -9.39 0.24 -2.34
CA LEU A 239 -9.70 -1.04 -1.68
C LEU A 239 -10.36 -0.83 -0.31
N ALA A 240 -9.99 0.21 0.43
CA ALA A 240 -10.61 0.56 1.70
C ALA A 240 -12.08 0.94 1.56
N VAL A 241 -12.40 1.77 0.55
CA VAL A 241 -13.78 2.15 0.22
C VAL A 241 -14.58 0.91 -0.21
N ALA A 242 -14.02 0.07 -1.07
CA ALA A 242 -14.66 -1.18 -1.50
C ALA A 242 -14.93 -2.12 -0.31
N SER A 243 -13.95 -2.28 0.58
CA SER A 243 -14.07 -3.09 1.80
C SER A 243 -15.12 -2.55 2.77
N ALA A 244 -15.13 -1.24 3.02
CA ALA A 244 -16.11 -0.61 3.89
C ALA A 244 -17.53 -0.63 3.29
N TYR A 245 -17.66 -0.51 1.97
CA TYR A 245 -18.94 -0.65 1.26
C TYR A 245 -19.48 -2.08 1.35
N ALA A 246 -18.60 -3.08 1.22
CA ALA A 246 -18.97 -4.48 1.37
C ALA A 246 -19.57 -4.78 2.75
N GLU A 247 -18.98 -4.20 3.79
CA GLU A 247 -19.46 -4.32 5.17
C GLU A 247 -20.79 -3.57 5.36
N ALA A 248 -20.88 -2.32 4.90
CA ALA A 248 -22.06 -1.48 5.11
C ALA A 248 -23.33 -1.98 4.40
N THR A 249 -23.20 -2.72 3.30
CA THR A 249 -24.34 -3.16 2.48
C THR A 249 -24.51 -4.67 2.42
N SER A 250 -23.62 -5.45 3.04
CA SER A 250 -23.48 -6.90 2.86
C SER A 250 -23.30 -7.34 1.39
N ARG A 251 -23.12 -6.41 0.44
CA ARG A 251 -22.91 -6.70 -0.99
C ARG A 251 -21.42 -6.77 -1.26
N LYS A 252 -20.93 -7.95 -1.65
CA LYS A 252 -19.53 -8.13 -2.04
C LYS A 252 -19.24 -7.36 -3.35
N PRO A 253 -18.27 -6.42 -3.38
CA PRO A 253 -17.83 -5.74 -4.60
C PRO A 253 -17.39 -6.75 -5.66
N SER A 254 -17.52 -6.38 -6.94
CA SER A 254 -17.12 -7.25 -8.07
C SER A 254 -15.68 -7.75 -7.94
N ILE A 255 -14.76 -6.88 -7.51
CA ILE A 255 -13.35 -7.24 -7.32
C ILE A 255 -13.17 -8.30 -6.23
N HIS A 256 -13.87 -8.22 -5.08
CA HIS A 256 -13.80 -9.25 -4.04
C HIS A 256 -14.39 -10.59 -4.52
N ARG A 257 -15.48 -10.53 -5.31
CA ARG A 257 -16.07 -11.74 -5.91
C ARG A 257 -15.13 -12.39 -6.91
N LEU A 258 -14.46 -11.58 -7.74
CA LEU A 258 -13.45 -12.04 -8.70
C LEU A 258 -12.29 -12.71 -7.97
N THR A 259 -11.76 -12.08 -6.91
CA THR A 259 -10.69 -12.64 -6.08
C THR A 259 -11.07 -13.98 -5.45
N ALA A 260 -12.29 -14.10 -4.91
CA ALA A 260 -12.76 -15.35 -4.32
C ALA A 260 -13.02 -16.45 -5.36
N ARG A 261 -13.45 -16.09 -6.57
CA ARG A 261 -13.78 -17.04 -7.64
C ARG A 261 -12.55 -17.48 -8.43
N TRP A 262 -11.58 -16.60 -8.62
CA TRP A 262 -10.41 -16.80 -9.50
C TRP A 262 -9.10 -16.35 -8.83
N PRO A 263 -8.71 -16.94 -7.68
CA PRO A 263 -7.44 -16.59 -7.04
C PRO A 263 -6.22 -16.87 -7.92
N GLY A 264 -6.29 -17.88 -8.80
CA GLY A 264 -5.23 -18.17 -9.78
C GLY A 264 -4.95 -17.04 -10.76
N LEU A 265 -5.97 -16.24 -11.13
CA LEU A 265 -5.78 -15.05 -11.97
C LEU A 265 -4.93 -13.99 -11.26
N LEU A 266 -5.11 -13.80 -9.95
CA LEU A 266 -4.30 -12.84 -9.20
C LEU A 266 -2.86 -13.31 -9.01
N TRP A 267 -2.63 -14.61 -8.88
CA TRP A 267 -1.28 -15.17 -8.91
C TRP A 267 -0.62 -14.97 -10.28
N LEU A 268 -1.38 -15.17 -11.37
CA LEU A 268 -0.89 -14.90 -12.71
C LEU A 268 -0.56 -13.41 -12.88
N VAL A 269 -1.42 -12.51 -12.42
CA VAL A 269 -1.14 -11.06 -12.43
C VAL A 269 0.12 -10.75 -11.63
N ALA A 270 0.29 -11.31 -10.42
CA ALA A 270 1.49 -11.12 -9.61
C ALA A 270 2.76 -11.65 -10.31
N LEU A 271 2.69 -12.83 -10.94
CA LEU A 271 3.80 -13.42 -11.65
C LEU A 271 4.18 -12.61 -12.90
N VAL A 272 3.19 -12.22 -13.72
CA VAL A 272 3.41 -11.42 -14.93
C VAL A 272 3.97 -10.05 -14.57
N THR A 273 3.43 -9.39 -13.56
CA THR A 273 3.92 -8.07 -13.14
C THR A 273 5.31 -8.12 -12.52
N TYR A 274 5.63 -9.16 -11.76
CA TYR A 274 6.99 -9.44 -11.32
C TYR A 274 7.94 -9.62 -12.50
N ALA A 275 7.56 -10.45 -13.49
CA ALA A 275 8.36 -10.70 -14.67
C ALA A 275 8.56 -9.43 -15.52
N VAL A 276 7.51 -8.63 -15.74
CA VAL A 276 7.59 -7.34 -16.44
C VAL A 276 8.53 -6.38 -15.71
N TYR A 277 8.47 -6.32 -14.37
CA TYR A 277 9.33 -5.45 -13.58
C TYR A 277 10.80 -5.90 -13.59
N GLY A 278 11.06 -7.21 -13.62
CA GLY A 278 12.41 -7.77 -13.73
C GLY A 278 13.01 -7.69 -15.13
N LEU A 279 12.24 -8.06 -16.16
CA LEU A 279 12.66 -8.07 -17.57
C LEU A 279 12.75 -6.66 -18.17
N LYS A 280 12.01 -5.70 -17.63
CA LYS A 280 11.98 -4.30 -18.06
C LYS A 280 11.78 -4.15 -19.58
N PRO A 281 10.74 -4.78 -20.18
CA PRO A 281 10.59 -4.84 -21.63
C PRO A 281 10.17 -3.51 -22.28
N PHE A 282 9.86 -2.48 -21.48
CA PHE A 282 9.30 -1.22 -21.97
C PHE A 282 10.18 -0.03 -21.56
N GLY A 283 10.56 0.79 -22.54
CA GLY A 283 11.39 1.98 -22.32
C GLY A 283 12.85 1.65 -21.97
N ALA A 284 13.65 2.69 -21.74
CA ALA A 284 15.05 2.56 -21.34
C ALA A 284 15.38 3.52 -20.17
N PRO A 285 16.36 3.18 -19.33
CA PRO A 285 16.97 4.15 -18.41
C PRO A 285 17.58 5.32 -19.19
N VAL A 286 17.50 6.53 -18.64
CA VAL A 286 18.06 7.74 -19.28
C VAL A 286 19.22 8.25 -18.42
N PRO A 287 20.38 8.63 -19.00
CA PRO A 287 21.45 9.25 -18.23
C PRO A 287 20.95 10.50 -17.48
N GLY A 288 21.29 10.61 -16.19
CA GLY A 288 20.85 11.71 -15.33
C GLY A 288 19.43 11.58 -14.76
N ALA A 289 18.54 10.78 -15.35
CA ALA A 289 17.23 10.46 -14.79
C ALA A 289 17.09 8.93 -14.69
N TRP A 290 17.18 8.37 -13.48
CA TRP A 290 17.18 6.92 -13.16
C TRP A 290 16.28 6.03 -14.05
N SER A 291 15.20 6.60 -14.56
CA SER A 291 14.27 6.02 -15.52
C SER A 291 13.75 7.09 -16.48
N GLY A 292 13.65 6.75 -17.78
CA GLY A 292 12.82 7.50 -18.72
C GLY A 292 11.33 7.33 -18.42
N PHE A 293 10.48 8.24 -18.91
CA PHE A 293 9.04 8.24 -18.62
C PHE A 293 8.34 6.89 -18.85
N VAL A 294 8.53 6.27 -20.02
CA VAL A 294 7.90 4.98 -20.36
C VAL A 294 8.36 3.87 -19.41
N TYR A 295 9.66 3.83 -19.11
CA TYR A 295 10.23 2.87 -18.18
C TYR A 295 9.62 3.03 -16.79
N GLU A 296 9.61 4.26 -16.25
CA GLU A 296 9.05 4.55 -14.93
C GLU A 296 7.56 4.21 -14.85
N MET A 297 6.78 4.62 -15.87
CA MET A 297 5.34 4.39 -15.88
C MET A 297 4.99 2.91 -15.97
N SER A 298 5.73 2.14 -16.79
CA SER A 298 5.55 0.69 -16.87
C SER A 298 5.88 0.00 -15.53
N GLY A 299 6.94 0.43 -14.86
CA GLY A 299 7.32 -0.02 -13.52
C GLY A 299 6.24 0.28 -12.49
N ILE A 300 5.70 1.50 -12.47
CA ILE A 300 4.60 1.93 -11.59
C ILE A 300 3.35 1.08 -11.79
N VAL A 301 2.96 0.82 -13.04
CA VAL A 301 1.78 0.00 -13.37
C VAL A 301 2.00 -1.43 -12.88
N ALA A 302 3.14 -2.05 -13.21
CA ALA A 302 3.47 -3.41 -12.78
C ALA A 302 3.48 -3.51 -11.24
N ALA A 303 4.19 -2.61 -10.57
CA ALA A 303 4.27 -2.52 -9.11
C ALA A 303 2.90 -2.32 -8.45
N SER A 304 2.04 -1.47 -9.02
CA SER A 304 0.70 -1.21 -8.50
C SER A 304 -0.20 -2.44 -8.62
N LEU A 305 -0.18 -3.09 -9.77
CA LEU A 305 -0.94 -4.32 -10.03
C LEU A 305 -0.46 -5.46 -9.14
N PHE A 306 0.85 -5.64 -8.97
CA PHE A 306 1.43 -6.60 -8.02
C PHE A 306 0.94 -6.32 -6.59
N GLY A 307 1.07 -5.07 -6.13
CA GLY A 307 0.64 -4.64 -4.81
C GLY A 307 -0.84 -4.93 -4.55
N VAL A 308 -1.72 -4.55 -5.49
CA VAL A 308 -3.16 -4.81 -5.37
C VAL A 308 -3.47 -6.31 -5.38
N ALA A 309 -2.84 -7.09 -6.28
CA ALA A 309 -3.07 -8.53 -6.37
C ALA A 309 -2.71 -9.26 -5.08
N ILE A 310 -1.50 -9.01 -4.55
CA ILE A 310 -1.01 -9.65 -3.31
C ILE A 310 -1.82 -9.21 -2.08
N VAL A 311 -2.22 -7.93 -2.00
CA VAL A 311 -3.08 -7.45 -0.91
C VAL A 311 -4.46 -8.10 -0.98
N LEU A 312 -5.06 -8.22 -2.17
CA LEU A 312 -6.35 -8.90 -2.34
C LEU A 312 -6.27 -10.39 -2.00
N LEU A 313 -5.22 -11.09 -2.45
CA LEU A 313 -4.98 -12.50 -2.13
C LEU A 313 -4.86 -12.76 -0.62
N THR A 314 -4.35 -11.80 0.15
CA THR A 314 -4.12 -11.96 1.58
C THR A 314 -5.22 -11.38 2.48
N THR A 315 -6.03 -10.45 1.98
CA THR A 315 -7.07 -9.76 2.78
C THR A 315 -8.50 -10.23 2.49
N VAL A 316 -8.79 -10.77 1.30
CA VAL A 316 -10.12 -11.27 0.97
C VAL A 316 -10.34 -12.65 1.61
N ALA A 317 -11.49 -12.85 2.23
CA ALA A 317 -11.86 -14.15 2.78
C ALA A 317 -12.05 -15.17 1.64
N ASN A 318 -11.58 -16.40 1.85
CA ASN A 318 -11.65 -17.52 0.90
C ASN A 318 -10.84 -17.38 -0.40
N SER A 319 -10.00 -16.37 -0.57
CA SER A 319 -9.06 -16.28 -1.70
C SER A 319 -7.73 -16.99 -1.45
N GLY A 320 -7.42 -17.29 -0.18
CA GLY A 320 -6.19 -18.00 0.19
C GLY A 320 -6.31 -19.51 0.00
N THR A 321 -5.23 -20.13 -0.48
CA THR A 321 -5.10 -21.59 -0.53
C THR A 321 -4.58 -22.13 0.80
N ARG A 322 -4.80 -23.41 1.09
CA ARG A 322 -4.20 -24.07 2.28
C ARG A 322 -2.68 -23.92 2.30
N ALA A 323 -2.04 -23.95 1.13
CA ALA A 323 -0.60 -23.73 1.00
C ALA A 323 -0.20 -22.30 1.38
N LEU A 324 -0.92 -21.28 0.90
CA LEU A 324 -0.66 -19.89 1.27
C LEU A 324 -0.78 -19.68 2.78
N ASP A 325 -1.75 -20.35 3.41
CA ASP A 325 -1.98 -20.30 4.86
C ASP A 325 -0.88 -20.98 5.64
N ALA A 326 -0.43 -22.13 5.17
CA ALA A 326 0.67 -22.86 5.77
C ALA A 326 1.96 -22.04 5.69
N VAL A 327 2.24 -21.42 4.53
CA VAL A 327 3.43 -20.59 4.34
C VAL A 327 3.32 -19.31 5.16
N LEU A 328 2.38 -18.41 4.87
CA LEU A 328 2.32 -17.10 5.53
C LEU A 328 1.85 -17.18 6.99
N GLY A 329 1.18 -18.26 7.39
CA GLY A 329 0.76 -18.51 8.76
C GLY A 329 1.82 -19.19 9.62
N ASN A 330 2.96 -19.62 9.07
CA ASN A 330 4.00 -20.29 9.84
C ASN A 330 4.61 -19.36 10.90
N ARG A 331 5.13 -19.94 11.99
CA ARG A 331 5.67 -19.17 13.12
C ARG A 331 6.87 -18.29 12.72
N PRO A 332 7.86 -18.76 11.94
CA PRO A 332 9.01 -17.95 11.54
C PRO A 332 8.63 -16.71 10.73
N LEU A 333 7.83 -16.85 9.66
CA LEU A 333 7.43 -15.72 8.82
C LEU A 333 6.54 -14.74 9.58
N ARG A 334 5.68 -15.23 10.49
CA ARG A 334 4.92 -14.34 11.36
C ARG A 334 5.81 -13.55 12.31
N TYR A 335 6.85 -14.16 12.85
CA TYR A 335 7.83 -13.45 13.67
C TYR A 335 8.60 -12.42 12.86
N LEU A 336 9.07 -12.80 11.67
CA LEU A 336 9.72 -11.89 10.72
C LEU A 336 8.78 -10.72 10.37
N GLY A 337 7.48 -10.99 10.22
CA GLY A 337 6.44 -9.99 10.03
C GLY A 337 6.27 -8.99 11.16
N ARG A 338 6.55 -9.39 12.41
CA ARG A 338 6.50 -8.52 13.59
C ARG A 338 7.70 -7.59 13.66
N ILE A 339 8.89 -8.11 13.32
CA ILE A 339 10.14 -7.34 13.30
C ILE A 339 10.41 -6.68 11.93
N SER A 340 9.49 -6.80 10.97
CA SER A 340 9.69 -6.41 9.57
C SER A 340 10.07 -4.95 9.40
N TYR A 341 9.62 -4.08 10.32
CA TYR A 341 9.96 -2.67 10.30
C TYR A 341 11.43 -2.44 10.66
N GLY A 342 11.94 -3.11 11.71
CA GLY A 342 13.36 -3.10 12.02
C GLY A 342 14.21 -3.72 10.91
N VAL A 343 13.76 -4.82 10.29
CA VAL A 343 14.48 -5.41 9.14
C VAL A 343 14.62 -4.39 8.01
N TYR A 344 13.52 -3.71 7.71
CA TYR A 344 13.49 -2.66 6.72
C TYR A 344 14.39 -1.47 7.07
N LEU A 345 14.55 -1.08 8.34
CA LEU A 345 15.36 0.08 8.69
C LEU A 345 16.87 -0.21 8.81
N TRP A 346 17.23 -1.38 9.32
CA TRP A 346 18.64 -1.68 9.60
C TRP A 346 19.43 -2.09 8.35
N HIS A 347 18.78 -2.70 7.35
CA HIS A 347 19.53 -3.42 6.30
C HIS A 347 20.49 -2.58 5.47
N VAL A 348 20.13 -1.36 5.05
CA VAL A 348 21.05 -0.52 4.26
C VAL A 348 22.22 -0.04 5.11
N LEU A 349 21.96 0.37 6.36
CA LEU A 349 23.00 0.77 7.30
C LEU A 349 23.99 -0.38 7.57
N VAL A 350 23.49 -1.61 7.68
CA VAL A 350 24.34 -2.81 7.81
C VAL A 350 25.16 -3.06 6.54
N ILE A 351 24.59 -2.82 5.36
CA ILE A 351 25.35 -2.91 4.10
C ILE A 351 26.50 -1.88 4.09
N GLU A 352 26.27 -0.64 4.56
CA GLU A 352 27.35 0.35 4.69
C GLU A 352 28.48 -0.12 5.61
N TYR A 353 28.14 -0.81 6.71
CA TYR A 353 29.14 -1.38 7.62
C TYR A 353 29.99 -2.48 6.97
N TRP A 354 29.43 -3.28 6.06
CA TRP A 354 30.22 -4.26 5.30
C TRP A 354 31.34 -3.59 4.52
N PHE A 355 31.05 -2.45 3.88
CA PHE A 355 32.02 -1.69 3.08
C PHE A 355 32.92 -0.78 3.92
N SER A 356 32.88 -0.89 5.25
CA SER A 356 33.66 -0.03 6.16
C SER A 356 33.46 1.47 5.88
N ASN A 357 32.25 1.87 5.48
CA ASN A 357 31.95 3.24 5.09
C ASN A 357 31.68 4.12 6.32
N GLY A 358 32.24 5.33 6.32
CA GLY A 358 31.91 6.37 7.31
C GLY A 358 32.70 6.35 8.63
N ALA A 359 32.28 7.25 9.52
CA ALA A 359 33.08 7.72 10.65
C ALA A 359 33.52 6.63 11.64
N LEU A 360 32.73 5.58 11.82
CA LEU A 360 33.07 4.43 12.68
C LEU A 360 34.39 3.75 12.23
N PHE A 361 34.73 3.85 10.95
CA PHE A 361 35.94 3.27 10.36
C PHE A 361 37.03 4.31 10.09
N GLY A 362 36.89 5.53 10.64
CA GLY A 362 37.94 6.55 10.64
C GLY A 362 37.98 7.45 9.39
N GLY A 363 36.96 7.40 8.52
CA GLY A 363 36.88 8.24 7.31
C GLY A 363 35.52 8.89 7.10
N PRO A 364 35.42 9.95 6.27
CA PRO A 364 34.14 10.47 5.84
C PRO A 364 33.41 9.43 5.00
N ALA A 365 32.08 9.40 5.10
CA ALA A 365 31.27 8.54 4.28
C ALA A 365 31.28 8.99 2.81
N VAL A 366 31.30 8.01 1.91
CA VAL A 366 31.24 8.20 0.46
C VAL A 366 30.02 7.50 -0.12
N ALA A 367 29.65 7.85 -1.36
CA ALA A 367 28.49 7.28 -2.02
C ALA A 367 28.65 5.77 -2.23
N SER A 368 27.71 4.99 -1.70
CA SER A 368 27.76 3.52 -1.68
C SER A 368 27.80 2.89 -3.07
N VAL A 369 27.29 3.59 -4.09
CA VAL A 369 27.40 3.19 -5.50
C VAL A 369 28.85 2.95 -5.96
N GLN A 370 29.85 3.58 -5.31
CA GLN A 370 31.27 3.39 -5.62
C GLN A 370 31.75 1.97 -5.31
N TRP A 371 31.12 1.31 -4.32
CA TRP A 371 31.47 -0.05 -3.88
C TRP A 371 30.66 -1.13 -4.60
N ARG A 372 29.71 -0.74 -5.45
CA ARG A 372 28.81 -1.68 -6.11
C ARG A 372 29.59 -2.70 -6.95
N GLY A 373 29.28 -3.98 -6.77
CA GLY A 373 29.91 -5.08 -7.51
C GLY A 373 31.25 -5.55 -6.95
N THR A 374 31.73 -4.96 -5.85
CA THR A 374 33.00 -5.38 -5.21
C THR A 374 32.82 -6.49 -4.17
N ALA A 375 31.58 -6.77 -3.74
CA ALA A 375 31.25 -7.81 -2.78
C ALA A 375 30.51 -8.98 -3.45
N GLY A 376 30.83 -10.20 -3.04
CA GLY A 376 30.06 -11.39 -3.40
C GLY A 376 28.65 -11.35 -2.78
N PHE A 377 27.66 -11.81 -3.55
CA PHE A 377 26.25 -11.73 -3.14
C PHE A 377 25.93 -12.57 -1.91
N TRP A 378 26.42 -13.80 -1.85
CA TRP A 378 26.06 -14.72 -0.77
C TRP A 378 26.70 -14.31 0.55
N GLU A 379 27.92 -13.80 0.52
CA GLU A 379 28.66 -13.25 1.65
C GLU A 379 27.96 -12.01 2.19
N LEU A 380 27.65 -11.04 1.30
CA LEU A 380 26.94 -9.83 1.68
C LEU A 380 25.53 -10.13 2.18
N LEU A 381 24.82 -11.09 1.57
CA LEU A 381 23.49 -11.50 2.01
C LEU A 381 23.53 -12.12 3.40
N ALA A 382 24.46 -13.04 3.65
CA ALA A 382 24.60 -13.70 4.94
C ALA A 382 24.92 -12.68 6.04
N PHE A 383 25.91 -11.80 5.80
CA PHE A 383 26.28 -10.73 6.73
C PHE A 383 25.09 -9.80 7.01
N THR A 384 24.46 -9.29 5.94
CA THR A 384 23.36 -8.32 6.05
C THR A 384 22.16 -8.94 6.75
N ALA A 385 21.74 -10.14 6.36
CA ALA A 385 20.57 -10.80 6.93
C ALA A 385 20.76 -11.10 8.43
N VAL A 386 21.92 -11.64 8.82
CA VAL A 386 22.18 -11.98 10.24
C VAL A 386 22.17 -10.74 11.12
N LEU A 387 22.97 -9.73 10.80
CA LEU A 387 23.07 -8.53 11.62
C LEU A 387 21.75 -7.74 11.61
N THR A 388 21.08 -7.64 10.47
CA THR A 388 19.78 -6.98 10.37
C THR A 388 18.72 -7.69 11.20
N PHE A 389 18.64 -9.01 11.16
CA PHE A 389 17.63 -9.74 11.93
C PHE A 389 17.88 -9.66 13.43
N VAL A 390 19.14 -9.70 13.87
CA VAL A 390 19.52 -9.50 15.27
C VAL A 390 19.16 -8.07 15.72
N ALA A 391 19.57 -7.05 14.98
CA ALA A 391 19.28 -5.65 15.30
C ALA A 391 17.77 -5.34 15.28
N ALA A 392 17.04 -5.89 14.31
CA ALA A 392 15.58 -5.78 14.22
C ALA A 392 14.87 -6.47 15.39
N ALA A 393 15.32 -7.66 15.79
CA ALA A 393 14.78 -8.36 16.95
C ALA A 393 15.05 -7.59 18.24
N ALA A 394 16.27 -7.08 18.42
CA ALA A 394 16.63 -6.24 19.57
C ALA A 394 15.78 -4.96 19.61
N GLY A 395 15.71 -4.20 18.52
CA GLY A 395 14.87 -3.01 18.41
C GLY A 395 13.39 -3.28 18.70
N TYR A 396 12.87 -4.41 18.22
CA TYR A 396 11.48 -4.80 18.49
C TYR A 396 11.20 -5.05 19.98
N HIS A 397 12.05 -5.85 20.65
CA HIS A 397 11.80 -6.24 22.04
C HIS A 397 12.19 -5.16 23.04
N LEU A 398 13.24 -4.38 22.74
CA LEU A 398 13.80 -3.37 23.65
C LEU A 398 13.16 -1.98 23.47
N LEU A 399 12.66 -1.65 22.27
CA LEU A 399 12.14 -0.32 21.98
C LEU A 399 10.68 -0.33 21.52
N GLU A 400 10.36 -1.00 20.42
CA GLU A 400 9.01 -0.93 19.82
C GLU A 400 7.93 -1.49 20.76
N ARG A 401 8.16 -2.69 21.31
CA ARG A 401 7.18 -3.39 22.15
C ARG A 401 6.92 -2.66 23.48
N PRO A 402 7.93 -2.15 24.21
CA PRO A 402 7.71 -1.32 25.38
C PRO A 402 6.94 -0.02 25.08
N VAL A 403 7.33 0.71 24.02
CA VAL A 403 6.68 1.96 23.63
C VAL A 403 5.21 1.72 23.24
N ALA A 404 4.94 0.66 22.46
CA ALA A 404 3.58 0.29 22.09
C ALA A 404 2.70 -0.06 23.29
N ARG A 405 3.26 -0.73 24.31
CA ARG A 405 2.54 -1.02 25.57
C ARG A 405 2.19 0.25 26.34
N LEU A 406 3.12 1.20 26.43
CA LEU A 406 2.89 2.49 27.07
C LEU A 406 1.81 3.30 26.34
N ALA A 407 1.85 3.30 25.00
CA ALA A 407 0.84 3.93 24.14
C ALA A 407 -0.56 3.32 24.34
N GLY A 408 -0.64 1.99 24.44
CA GLY A 408 -1.89 1.26 24.67
C GLY A 408 -2.56 1.65 25.99
N ARG A 409 -1.78 1.80 27.07
CA ARG A 409 -2.29 2.22 28.39
C ARG A 409 -2.84 3.65 28.37
N ARG A 410 -2.10 4.60 27.78
CA ARG A 410 -2.50 6.02 27.72
C ARG A 410 -3.70 6.28 26.82
N THR A 411 -3.87 5.49 25.77
CA THR A 411 -4.95 5.71 24.81
C THR A 411 -6.24 4.94 25.13
N SER A 412 -6.21 3.97 26.06
CA SER A 412 -7.40 3.18 26.46
C SER A 412 -8.21 3.81 27.62
N GLY A 413 -7.77 4.95 28.16
CA GLY A 413 -8.36 5.61 29.33
C GLY A 413 -9.69 6.36 29.13
N SER A 414 -10.48 6.04 28.11
CA SER A 414 -11.89 6.46 28.08
C SER A 414 -12.72 5.25 27.68
N ALA A 415 -13.38 4.66 28.68
CA ALA A 415 -14.46 3.72 28.45
C ALA A 415 -15.47 4.34 27.46
N PRO A 416 -16.13 3.54 26.61
CA PRO A 416 -17.32 4.01 25.93
C PRO A 416 -18.27 4.58 27.00
N VAL A 417 -18.75 5.81 26.81
CA VAL A 417 -19.94 6.27 27.54
C VAL A 417 -20.97 5.15 27.36
N PRO A 418 -21.51 4.56 28.44
CA PRO A 418 -22.53 3.54 28.30
C PRO A 418 -23.65 4.17 27.48
N VAL A 419 -23.84 3.66 26.27
CA VAL A 419 -25.01 3.96 25.47
C VAL A 419 -26.15 3.37 26.29
N THR A 420 -26.89 4.22 27.00
CA THR A 420 -28.15 3.84 27.61
C THR A 420 -28.97 3.17 26.51
N PRO A 421 -29.36 1.90 26.65
CA PRO A 421 -30.23 1.28 25.66
C PRO A 421 -31.47 2.16 25.51
N ALA A 422 -31.79 2.58 24.29
CA ALA A 422 -33.08 3.17 24.02
C ALA A 422 -34.16 2.20 24.52
N PRO A 423 -35.19 2.65 25.25
CA PRO A 423 -36.25 1.78 25.73
C PRO A 423 -36.85 1.03 24.54
N ALA A 424 -36.93 -0.30 24.67
CA ALA A 424 -37.44 -1.17 23.64
C ALA A 424 -38.84 -0.71 23.21
N ALA A 425 -39.02 -0.51 21.90
CA ALA A 425 -40.35 -0.30 21.34
C ALA A 425 -41.23 -1.52 21.68
N PRO A 426 -42.49 -1.32 22.11
CA PRO A 426 -43.38 -2.43 22.44
C PRO A 426 -43.59 -3.31 21.20
N ALA A 427 -43.55 -4.64 21.41
CA ALA A 427 -43.71 -5.64 20.36
C ALA A 427 -45.09 -5.52 19.69
N PRO A 428 -45.20 -5.78 18.37
CA PRO A 428 -46.49 -5.80 17.70
C PRO A 428 -47.33 -6.96 18.23
N VAL A 429 -48.55 -6.64 18.67
CA VAL A 429 -49.57 -7.58 19.15
C VAL A 429 -49.97 -8.50 17.99
N ALA A 430 -49.86 -9.82 18.20
CA ALA A 430 -50.35 -10.82 17.26
C ALA A 430 -51.89 -10.78 17.18
N PRO A 431 -52.51 -10.96 16.00
CA PRO A 431 -53.97 -11.01 15.90
C PRO A 431 -54.51 -12.29 16.58
N ALA A 432 -55.58 -12.13 17.34
CA ALA A 432 -56.26 -13.20 18.07
C ALA A 432 -56.88 -14.25 17.12
N PRO A 433 -57.01 -15.52 17.54
CA PRO A 433 -57.61 -16.56 16.72
C PRO A 433 -59.13 -16.38 16.64
N VAL A 434 -59.66 -16.52 15.42
CA VAL A 434 -61.11 -16.50 15.15
C VAL A 434 -61.71 -17.84 15.57
N ALA A 435 -62.68 -17.81 16.48
CA ALA A 435 -63.49 -18.95 16.86
C ALA A 435 -64.53 -19.25 15.77
N ALA A 436 -64.71 -20.54 15.45
CA ALA A 436 -65.76 -21.03 14.58
C ALA A 436 -67.11 -21.07 15.33
N ALA A 437 -68.18 -20.64 14.67
CA ALA A 437 -69.56 -20.99 14.98
C ALA A 437 -70.39 -20.98 13.70
N ASP A 438 -71.26 -21.98 13.59
CA ASP A 438 -72.06 -22.41 12.44
C ASP A 438 -73.20 -21.45 12.03
N GLY A 439 -73.62 -21.58 10.77
CA GLY A 439 -75.04 -21.51 10.37
C GLY A 439 -75.47 -20.37 9.43
N GLY A 440 -75.83 -20.71 8.19
CA GLY A 440 -76.70 -19.89 7.33
C GLY A 440 -76.29 -19.81 5.85
N ALA A 441 -77.01 -20.52 4.97
CA ALA A 441 -76.86 -20.52 3.51
C ALA A 441 -77.59 -19.33 2.81
N PRO A 442 -77.74 -19.29 1.47
CA PRO A 442 -76.79 -18.70 0.53
C PRO A 442 -77.41 -17.57 -0.32
N VAL A 443 -76.61 -16.64 -0.86
CA VAL A 443 -77.04 -15.80 -2.01
C VAL A 443 -75.91 -15.67 -3.04
N THR A 444 -76.31 -16.02 -4.26
CA THR A 444 -75.64 -15.98 -5.56
C THR A 444 -75.21 -14.57 -6.01
N SER A 445 -74.06 -14.43 -6.68
CA SER A 445 -73.96 -13.67 -7.94
C SER A 445 -72.60 -13.85 -8.65
N THR A 446 -72.64 -14.56 -9.77
CA THR A 446 -72.03 -14.27 -11.09
C THR A 446 -70.61 -13.65 -11.21
N ALA A 447 -69.76 -14.42 -11.90
CA ALA A 447 -68.44 -14.16 -12.49
C ALA A 447 -68.44 -13.13 -13.65
N PRO A 448 -67.47 -13.13 -14.60
CA PRO A 448 -65.99 -13.15 -14.58
C PRO A 448 -65.41 -11.96 -15.44
N VAL A 449 -64.10 -11.95 -15.78
CA VAL A 449 -63.58 -11.85 -17.19
C VAL A 449 -62.07 -11.46 -17.28
N THR A 450 -61.29 -12.43 -17.81
CA THR A 450 -60.14 -12.41 -18.77
C THR A 450 -58.87 -11.59 -18.49
N SER A 451 -57.65 -12.15 -18.54
CA SER A 451 -56.92 -12.81 -19.65
C SER A 451 -56.59 -11.88 -20.82
N THR A 452 -55.30 -11.62 -21.07
CA THR A 452 -54.60 -11.91 -22.35
C THR A 452 -53.17 -11.35 -22.38
N ALA A 453 -52.21 -12.21 -22.71
CA ALA A 453 -51.01 -11.88 -23.50
C ALA A 453 -51.29 -12.30 -24.96
N PRO A 454 -50.58 -11.81 -26.00
CA PRO A 454 -49.30 -12.39 -26.45
C PRO A 454 -48.28 -11.38 -27.08
N ALA A 455 -46.96 -11.58 -26.98
CA ALA A 455 -46.00 -12.19 -27.93
C ALA A 455 -45.90 -11.55 -29.35
N THR A 456 -44.69 -11.15 -29.79
CA THR A 456 -43.89 -11.73 -30.92
C THR A 456 -42.82 -10.78 -31.50
N SER A 457 -41.61 -11.34 -31.75
CA SER A 457 -40.65 -11.20 -32.91
C SER A 457 -40.34 -9.81 -33.54
N ALA A 458 -39.20 -9.49 -34.17
CA ALA A 458 -38.07 -10.22 -34.75
C ALA A 458 -36.90 -9.22 -35.03
N ALA A 459 -35.68 -9.73 -35.21
CA ALA A 459 -34.58 -9.09 -35.96
C ALA A 459 -34.60 -9.60 -37.43
N PRO A 460 -33.93 -8.98 -38.43
CA PRO A 460 -32.49 -9.25 -38.66
C PRO A 460 -31.66 -8.18 -39.45
N ALA A 461 -30.32 -8.40 -39.51
CA ALA A 461 -29.36 -8.15 -40.63
C ALA A 461 -29.17 -6.72 -41.20
N ALA A 462 -28.08 -6.25 -41.84
CA ALA A 462 -26.69 -6.64 -42.18
C ALA A 462 -26.07 -5.44 -42.99
N GLY A 463 -24.75 -5.43 -43.21
CA GLY A 463 -24.07 -4.65 -44.28
C GLY A 463 -23.31 -3.41 -43.78
N ALA A 464 -21.97 -3.43 -43.68
CA ALA A 464 -20.94 -3.33 -44.74
C ALA A 464 -20.74 -1.90 -45.28
N ALA A 465 -19.53 -1.35 -45.10
CA ALA A 465 -18.69 -0.73 -46.16
C ALA A 465 -17.62 0.21 -45.56
N VAL A 466 -16.37 -0.10 -45.92
CA VAL A 466 -15.20 0.81 -45.94
C VAL A 466 -15.19 1.52 -47.30
N PRO A 467 -14.64 2.73 -47.40
CA PRO A 467 -13.53 2.90 -48.34
C PRO A 467 -12.36 3.72 -47.77
N ALA A 468 -11.16 3.30 -48.19
CA ALA A 468 -9.90 4.04 -48.13
C ALA A 468 -9.84 5.08 -49.26
N ILE A 469 -8.93 6.07 -49.13
CA ILE A 469 -8.21 6.80 -50.21
C ILE A 469 -7.22 7.75 -49.48
N THR A 470 -5.91 7.39 -49.45
CA THR A 470 -4.76 7.99 -50.19
C THR A 470 -4.40 9.42 -49.75
N ASP A 471 -3.17 9.92 -49.70
CA ASP A 471 -1.77 9.46 -49.85
C ASP A 471 -0.93 10.76 -49.70
N THR A 472 0.40 10.64 -49.70
CA THR A 472 1.45 11.69 -49.80
C THR A 472 2.35 11.91 -48.56
N ALA A 473 3.50 11.25 -48.62
CA ALA A 473 4.79 11.67 -48.06
C ALA A 473 5.50 12.62 -49.06
N PRO A 474 6.83 12.92 -48.98
CA PRO A 474 7.78 13.05 -47.86
C PRO A 474 8.59 14.37 -47.92
N SER A 475 9.42 14.69 -46.92
CA SER A 475 10.82 15.15 -47.12
C SER A 475 11.50 15.60 -45.80
N ALA A 476 12.59 14.92 -45.47
CA ALA A 476 13.75 15.48 -44.75
C ALA A 476 14.75 16.04 -45.81
N PRO A 477 15.93 16.61 -45.49
CA PRO A 477 16.53 16.84 -44.17
C PRO A 477 17.14 18.25 -43.95
N ARG A 478 17.38 18.61 -42.69
CA ARG A 478 18.60 19.27 -42.19
C ARG A 478 18.68 19.13 -40.67
#